data_AF-A0AAD5S8G9-F1
#
_entry.id   AF-A0AAD5S8G9-F1
#
_cell.length_a   1.000
_cell.length_b   1.000
_cell.length_c   1.000
_cell.angle_alpha   90.00
_cell.angle_beta   90.00
_cell.angle_gamma   90.00
#
_symmetry.space_group_name_H-M   'P 1'
#
loop_
_entity.id
_entity.type
_entity.pdbx_description
1 polymer ?
#
loop_
_entity_poly.entity_id
_entity_poly.type
_entity_poly.pdbx_seq_one_letter_code
_entity_poly.pdbx_strand_id
1 'polypeptide(L)'
;MISLPLNPAAIPANIPRTTKLRFIIALCVCALLFSAHLVVNQRYPVPDVQTALPKQRFAYVTYVTSEEYVCTTLVMFDSLLAAGKRKDVDLVALVTQGISVNSTARIEGLGARIVKVDVIRTLRGDETWKESLTKMFAFKLIEYERIILMDADGIILKPLDFLFDLPPYFLYAPRAYWLSDVTLTSILYVIQTSEALYTTQYDILKAAEAISKPVYDMDIANEAFAKTAALLPNGIAILNGDFKRSPSVKAPSHLFWNVSRLAEEVKYVHWSESPMGNLGVDQKASFIAIAQL
;
A
#
# COMPACT_ATOMS: atom_id res chain seq x y z
N MET A 1 5.40 56.52 -51.53
CA MET A 1 6.58 56.04 -50.79
C MET A 1 6.05 55.48 -49.48
N ILE A 2 6.09 54.19 -49.14
CA ILE A 2 7.04 53.11 -49.42
C ILE A 2 6.25 51.79 -49.53
N SER A 3 6.40 51.07 -50.64
CA SER A 3 5.95 49.67 -50.79
C SER A 3 7.13 48.75 -50.47
N LEU A 4 7.05 47.99 -49.39
CA LEU A 4 8.01 46.93 -49.05
C LEU A 4 7.64 45.66 -49.83
N PRO A 5 8.57 45.03 -50.57
CA PRO A 5 8.30 43.73 -51.17
C PRO A 5 8.41 42.64 -50.10
N LEU A 6 7.37 41.83 -49.95
CA LEU A 6 7.46 40.53 -49.28
C LEU A 6 8.32 39.62 -50.15
N ASN A 7 9.58 39.44 -49.76
CA ASN A 7 10.46 38.42 -50.32
C ASN A 7 10.10 37.08 -49.64
N PRO A 8 9.54 36.09 -50.35
CA PRO A 8 9.34 34.77 -49.78
C PRO A 8 10.72 34.13 -49.63
N ALA A 9 11.24 34.09 -48.41
CA ALA A 9 12.42 33.30 -48.09
C ALA A 9 12.17 31.85 -48.54
N ALA A 10 12.92 31.43 -49.56
CA ALA A 10 12.85 30.08 -50.10
C ALA A 10 13.12 29.07 -48.98
N ILE A 11 12.11 28.25 -48.67
CA ILE A 11 12.31 27.06 -47.84
C ILE A 11 13.27 26.15 -48.61
N PRO A 12 14.46 25.81 -48.08
CA PRO A 12 15.40 24.98 -48.81
C PRO A 12 14.78 23.59 -49.04
N ALA A 13 14.55 23.25 -50.31
CA ALA A 13 13.82 22.06 -50.74
C ALA A 13 14.55 20.72 -50.49
N ASN A 14 15.69 20.72 -49.78
CA ASN A 14 16.48 19.51 -49.60
C ASN A 14 17.17 19.46 -48.23
N ILE A 15 16.39 19.17 -47.18
CA ILE A 15 16.94 18.86 -45.86
C ILE A 15 17.62 17.47 -45.93
N PRO A 16 18.92 17.35 -45.57
CA PRO A 16 19.65 16.09 -45.60
C PRO A 16 18.92 14.99 -44.82
N ARG A 17 18.92 13.75 -45.32
CA ARG A 17 18.27 12.59 -44.65
C ARG A 17 18.70 12.42 -43.19
N THR A 18 19.96 12.72 -42.88
CA THR A 18 20.52 12.67 -41.52
C THR A 18 19.90 13.72 -40.60
N THR A 19 19.64 14.92 -41.11
CA THR A 19 18.95 15.99 -40.38
C THR A 19 17.48 15.64 -40.17
N LYS A 20 16.79 15.10 -41.18
CA LYS A 20 15.40 14.59 -41.01
C LYS A 20 15.31 13.49 -39.96
N LEU A 21 16.25 12.53 -39.97
CA LEU A 21 16.29 11.44 -39.00
C LEU A 21 16.55 11.95 -37.57
N ARG A 22 17.48 12.90 -37.39
CA ARG A 22 17.74 13.55 -36.09
C ARG A 22 16.53 14.32 -35.57
N PHE A 23 15.81 15.02 -36.44
CA PHE A 23 14.56 15.69 -36.08
C PHE A 23 13.46 14.70 -35.68
N ILE A 24 13.31 13.58 -36.38
CA ILE A 24 12.35 12.53 -36.03
C ILE A 24 12.70 11.91 -34.67
N ILE A 25 13.98 11.57 -34.45
CA ILE A 25 14.43 11.02 -33.16
C ILE A 25 14.18 12.03 -32.03
N ALA A 26 14.52 13.30 -32.24
CA ALA A 26 14.26 14.35 -31.25
C ALA A 26 12.76 14.52 -30.96
N LEU A 27 11.90 14.48 -31.98
CA LEU A 27 10.44 14.49 -31.82
C LEU A 27 9.94 13.26 -31.05
N CYS A 28 10.44 12.07 -31.36
CA CYS A 28 10.07 10.85 -30.63
C CYS A 28 10.54 10.90 -29.17
N VAL A 29 11.75 11.38 -28.90
CA VAL A 29 12.27 11.55 -27.53
C VAL A 29 11.47 12.60 -26.78
N CYS A 30 11.17 13.75 -27.40
CA CYS A 30 10.31 14.77 -26.81
C CYS A 30 8.89 14.26 -26.55
N ALA A 31 8.31 13.48 -27.47
CA ALA A 31 6.99 12.88 -27.30
C ALA A 31 7.00 11.87 -26.16
N LEU A 32 8.03 11.00 -26.07
CA LEU A 32 8.21 10.05 -24.97
C LEU A 32 8.39 10.74 -23.62
N LEU A 33 9.24 11.78 -23.57
CA LEU A 33 9.45 12.59 -22.38
C LEU A 33 8.17 13.34 -21.99
N PHE A 34 7.41 13.87 -22.94
CA PHE A 34 6.15 14.56 -22.69
C PHE A 34 5.07 13.58 -22.20
N SER A 35 4.96 12.40 -22.80
CA SER A 35 4.05 11.35 -22.30
C SER A 35 4.45 10.87 -20.91
N ALA A 36 5.75 10.68 -20.64
CA ALA A 36 6.24 10.35 -19.30
C ALA A 36 5.93 11.49 -18.31
N HIS A 37 6.08 12.75 -18.73
CA HIS A 37 5.77 13.91 -17.89
C HIS A 37 4.27 14.06 -17.60
N LEU A 38 3.41 13.73 -18.58
CA LEU A 38 1.95 13.71 -18.39
C LEU A 38 1.51 12.57 -17.45
N VAL A 39 2.14 11.40 -17.53
CA VAL A 39 1.90 10.29 -16.58
C VAL A 39 2.37 10.66 -15.18
N VAL A 40 3.56 11.25 -15.04
CA VAL A 40 4.12 11.67 -13.73
C VAL A 40 3.33 12.83 -13.10
N ASN A 41 2.70 13.69 -13.90
CA ASN A 41 1.87 14.80 -13.42
C ASN A 41 0.36 14.52 -13.47
N GLN A 42 -0.07 13.30 -13.81
CA GLN A 42 -1.47 12.92 -13.67
C GLN A 42 -1.83 12.92 -12.18
N ARG A 43 -2.60 13.92 -11.75
CA ARG A 43 -3.34 13.85 -10.50
C ARG A 43 -4.42 12.81 -10.72
N TYR A 44 -4.27 11.62 -10.15
CA TYR A 44 -5.36 10.66 -10.11
C TYR A 44 -6.56 11.32 -9.42
N PRO A 45 -7.72 11.42 -10.09
CA PRO A 45 -8.88 12.04 -9.49
C PRO A 45 -9.23 11.28 -8.22
N VAL A 46 -9.35 12.01 -7.10
CA VAL A 46 -9.94 11.45 -5.88
C VAL A 46 -11.34 10.97 -6.26
N PRO A 47 -11.68 9.68 -6.09
CA PRO A 47 -13.01 9.19 -6.43
C PRO A 47 -14.06 10.00 -5.69
N ASP A 48 -15.16 10.34 -6.37
CA ASP A 48 -16.31 10.91 -5.70
C ASP A 48 -16.82 9.88 -4.68
N VAL A 49 -16.90 10.29 -3.42
CA VAL A 49 -17.31 9.44 -2.30
C VAL A 49 -18.76 9.08 -2.54
N GLN A 50 -19.03 7.84 -3.00
CA GLN A 50 -20.40 7.38 -3.15
C GLN A 50 -21.13 7.49 -1.81
N THR A 51 -22.21 8.26 -1.80
CA THR A 51 -23.07 8.44 -0.64
C THR A 51 -23.92 7.19 -0.46
N ALA A 52 -23.60 6.44 0.61
CA ALA A 52 -24.36 5.33 1.21
C ALA A 52 -24.76 4.17 0.26
N LEU A 53 -23.97 3.08 0.31
CA LEU A 53 -24.39 1.77 -0.18
C LEU A 53 -25.50 1.17 0.73
N PRO A 54 -26.38 0.29 0.22
CA PRO A 54 -27.40 -0.35 1.03
C PRO A 54 -26.73 -1.28 2.06
N LYS A 55 -26.86 -0.92 3.34
CA LYS A 55 -26.25 -1.54 4.53
C LYS A 55 -24.73 -1.39 4.56
N GLN A 56 -24.23 -0.42 5.32
CA GLN A 56 -22.81 -0.19 5.54
C GLN A 56 -22.16 -1.48 6.06
N ARG A 57 -21.37 -2.13 5.21
CA ARG A 57 -20.57 -3.30 5.61
C ARG A 57 -19.14 -2.86 5.80
N PHE A 58 -18.54 -3.36 6.87
CA PHE A 58 -17.16 -3.08 7.25
C PHE A 58 -16.38 -4.37 7.28
N ALA A 59 -15.08 -4.31 6.97
CA ALA A 59 -14.21 -5.46 7.10
C ALA A 59 -12.80 -5.10 7.56
N TYR A 60 -12.21 -6.00 8.33
CA TYR A 60 -10.76 -6.12 8.42
C TYR A 60 -10.28 -7.03 7.30
N VAL A 61 -9.25 -6.57 6.59
CA VAL A 61 -8.74 -7.25 5.40
C VAL A 61 -7.25 -7.48 5.56
N THR A 62 -6.79 -8.69 5.25
CA THR A 62 -5.37 -8.97 5.03
C THR A 62 -5.20 -9.88 3.79
N TYR A 63 -3.98 -10.24 3.45
CA TYR A 63 -3.66 -11.03 2.27
C TYR A 63 -2.70 -12.17 2.60
N VAL A 64 -2.87 -13.29 1.90
CA VAL A 64 -2.20 -14.56 2.17
C VAL A 64 -1.64 -15.09 0.86
N THR A 65 -0.35 -14.86 0.63
CA THR A 65 0.31 -15.23 -0.63
C THR A 65 1.19 -16.48 -0.50
N SER A 66 1.51 -16.91 0.72
CA SER A 66 2.23 -18.16 1.02
C SER A 66 1.63 -18.92 2.21
N GLU A 67 1.98 -20.20 2.35
CA GLU A 67 1.58 -21.03 3.50
C GLU A 67 2.09 -20.47 4.84
N GLU A 68 3.21 -19.75 4.83
CA GLU A 68 3.73 -19.06 6.02
C GLU A 68 2.79 -17.94 6.48
N TYR A 69 2.19 -17.21 5.52
CA TYR A 69 1.25 -16.12 5.82
C TYR A 69 -0.06 -16.63 6.40
N VAL A 70 -0.36 -17.93 6.26
CA VAL A 70 -1.53 -18.55 6.92
C VAL A 70 -1.38 -18.42 8.43
N CYS A 71 -0.20 -18.74 8.97
CA CYS A 71 0.04 -18.65 10.40
C CYS A 71 -0.06 -17.21 10.89
N THR A 72 0.56 -16.25 10.21
CA THR A 72 0.50 -14.84 10.63
C THR A 72 -0.93 -14.29 10.54
N THR A 73 -1.69 -14.69 9.53
CA THR A 73 -3.11 -14.33 9.38
C THR A 73 -3.97 -14.87 10.51
N LEU A 74 -3.78 -16.14 10.90
CA LEU A 74 -4.51 -16.74 12.01
C LEU A 74 -4.27 -15.98 13.31
N VAL A 75 -3.02 -15.61 13.57
CA VAL A 75 -2.61 -14.86 14.77
C VAL A 75 -3.18 -13.46 14.77
N MET A 76 -3.11 -12.78 13.63
CA MET A 76 -3.69 -11.45 13.48
C MET A 76 -5.20 -11.49 13.76
N PHE A 77 -5.93 -12.41 13.13
CA PHE A 77 -7.37 -12.53 13.31
C PHE A 77 -7.74 -12.94 14.72
N ASP A 78 -7.00 -13.88 15.33
CA ASP A 78 -7.19 -14.24 16.73
C ASP A 78 -6.95 -13.05 17.68
N SER A 79 -5.86 -12.31 17.49
CA SER A 79 -5.56 -11.10 18.30
C SER A 79 -6.64 -10.03 18.16
N LEU A 80 -7.22 -9.88 16.97
CA LEU A 80 -8.30 -8.94 16.69
C LEU A 80 -9.63 -9.38 17.35
N LEU A 81 -9.92 -10.69 17.33
CA LEU A 81 -11.07 -11.26 18.05
C LEU A 81 -10.90 -11.09 19.57
N ALA A 82 -9.71 -11.39 20.10
CA ALA A 82 -9.38 -11.21 21.51
C ALA A 82 -9.44 -9.74 21.95
N ALA A 83 -9.06 -8.81 21.08
CA ALA A 83 -9.17 -7.37 21.31
C ALA A 83 -10.63 -6.86 21.31
N GLY A 84 -11.61 -7.70 20.96
CA GLY A 84 -13.02 -7.35 21.04
C GLY A 84 -13.57 -6.61 19.82
N LYS A 85 -13.13 -6.99 18.61
CA LYS A 85 -13.72 -6.55 17.33
C LYS A 85 -15.25 -6.53 17.38
N ARG A 86 -15.88 -5.47 16.83
CA ARG A 86 -17.34 -5.45 16.65
C ARG A 86 -17.86 -6.66 15.84
N LYS A 87 -19.05 -7.16 16.20
CA LYS A 87 -19.63 -8.38 15.60
C LYS A 87 -20.15 -8.18 14.17
N ASP A 88 -20.47 -6.95 13.80
CA ASP A 88 -20.97 -6.54 12.49
C ASP A 88 -19.86 -6.18 11.48
N VAL A 89 -18.60 -6.34 11.88
CA VAL A 89 -17.43 -6.14 11.00
C VAL A 89 -16.91 -7.51 10.57
N ASP A 90 -16.76 -7.73 9.27
CA ASP A 90 -16.28 -9.00 8.71
C ASP A 90 -14.76 -9.14 8.85
N LEU A 91 -14.28 -10.39 8.86
CA LEU A 91 -12.87 -10.73 8.64
C LEU A 91 -12.73 -11.23 7.20
N VAL A 92 -11.76 -10.72 6.45
CA VAL A 92 -11.55 -11.08 5.04
C VAL A 92 -10.08 -11.38 4.79
N ALA A 93 -9.80 -12.54 4.20
CA ALA A 93 -8.47 -12.91 3.73
C ALA A 93 -8.47 -12.98 2.20
N LEU A 94 -7.62 -12.17 1.56
CA LEU A 94 -7.32 -12.25 0.14
C LEU A 94 -6.32 -13.39 -0.07
N VAL A 95 -6.70 -14.48 -0.73
CA VAL A 95 -5.91 -15.71 -0.79
C VAL A 95 -5.51 -16.04 -2.22
N THR A 96 -4.22 -16.25 -2.45
CA THR A 96 -3.71 -16.67 -3.78
C THR A 96 -3.92 -18.16 -4.04
N GLN A 97 -3.69 -18.60 -5.28
CA GLN A 97 -3.91 -19.99 -5.69
C GLN A 97 -2.98 -21.00 -4.99
N GLY A 98 -1.87 -20.56 -4.40
CA GLY A 98 -0.86 -21.43 -3.78
C GLY A 98 -1.23 -21.95 -2.38
N ILE A 99 -2.32 -21.46 -1.78
CA ILE A 99 -2.71 -21.83 -0.42
C ILE A 99 -3.62 -23.05 -0.43
N SER A 100 -3.26 -24.06 0.35
CA SER A 100 -3.98 -25.32 0.48
C SER A 100 -5.38 -25.15 1.06
N VAL A 101 -6.28 -26.07 0.72
CA VAL A 101 -7.67 -26.10 1.22
C VAL A 101 -7.70 -26.23 2.74
N ASN A 102 -6.79 -27.01 3.32
CA ASN A 102 -6.69 -27.16 4.78
C ASN A 102 -6.31 -25.82 5.44
N SER A 103 -5.35 -25.10 4.87
CA SER A 103 -4.94 -23.80 5.37
C SER A 103 -6.05 -22.74 5.24
N THR A 104 -6.79 -22.72 4.13
CA THR A 104 -7.95 -21.83 4.02
C THR A 104 -9.06 -22.19 5.02
N ALA A 105 -9.31 -23.49 5.24
CA ALA A 105 -10.32 -23.93 6.20
C ALA A 105 -9.96 -23.50 7.64
N ARG A 106 -8.67 -23.44 7.99
CA ARG A 106 -8.23 -22.91 9.30
C ARG A 106 -8.57 -21.42 9.44
N ILE A 107 -8.36 -20.63 8.39
CA ILE A 107 -8.69 -19.20 8.37
C ILE A 107 -10.22 -19.01 8.45
N GLU A 108 -10.99 -19.79 7.70
CA GLU A 108 -12.46 -19.82 7.77
C GLU A 108 -12.98 -20.23 9.15
N GLY A 109 -12.25 -21.09 9.86
CA GLY A 109 -12.55 -21.48 11.24
C GLY A 109 -12.59 -20.31 12.24
N LEU A 110 -11.94 -19.19 11.94
CA LEU A 110 -12.03 -17.94 12.71
C LEU A 110 -13.22 -17.05 12.30
N GLY A 111 -14.08 -17.53 11.40
CA GLY A 111 -15.20 -16.78 10.84
C GLY A 111 -14.79 -15.83 9.71
N ALA A 112 -13.59 -15.98 9.14
CA ALA A 112 -13.12 -15.16 8.04
C ALA A 112 -13.64 -15.63 6.69
N ARG A 113 -14.01 -14.67 5.84
CA ARG A 113 -14.35 -14.91 4.44
C ARG A 113 -13.07 -14.99 3.60
N ILE A 114 -12.94 -16.06 2.82
CA ILE A 114 -11.88 -16.21 1.83
C ILE A 114 -12.29 -15.55 0.52
N VAL A 115 -11.44 -14.67 0.01
CA VAL A 115 -11.59 -14.07 -1.33
C VAL A 115 -10.38 -14.50 -2.15
N LYS A 116 -10.61 -15.36 -3.15
CA LYS A 116 -9.53 -15.82 -4.03
C LYS A 116 -9.14 -14.69 -4.98
N VAL A 117 -7.84 -14.41 -5.07
CA VAL A 117 -7.27 -13.37 -5.94
C VAL A 117 -6.05 -13.90 -6.67
N ASP A 118 -5.73 -13.27 -7.79
CA ASP A 118 -4.45 -13.49 -8.45
C ASP A 118 -3.31 -12.92 -7.62
N VAL A 119 -2.12 -13.47 -7.82
CA VAL A 119 -0.91 -12.93 -7.19
C VAL A 119 -0.36 -11.77 -8.02
N ILE A 120 -0.09 -10.64 -7.37
CA ILE A 120 0.64 -9.52 -7.99
C ILE A 120 2.10 -9.63 -7.55
N ARG A 121 2.99 -9.91 -8.51
CA ARG A 121 4.43 -10.03 -8.29
C ARG A 121 5.19 -8.87 -8.92
N THR A 122 6.05 -8.22 -8.15
CA THR A 122 7.04 -7.29 -8.71
C THR A 122 8.13 -8.07 -9.46
N LEU A 123 8.61 -7.51 -10.57
CA LEU A 123 9.62 -8.16 -11.42
C LEU A 123 11.07 -7.94 -10.93
N ARG A 124 11.25 -7.03 -9.97
CA ARG A 124 12.53 -6.55 -9.43
C ARG A 124 12.35 -6.13 -7.98
N GLY A 125 13.42 -6.21 -7.20
CA GLY A 125 13.44 -5.84 -5.79
C GLY A 125 13.71 -7.04 -4.89
N ASP A 126 13.47 -6.86 -3.60
CA ASP A 126 13.61 -7.90 -2.58
C ASP A 126 12.56 -9.02 -2.77
N GLU A 127 13.03 -10.26 -2.79
CA GLU A 127 12.19 -11.45 -2.95
C GLU A 127 11.17 -11.62 -1.83
N THR A 128 11.47 -11.10 -0.64
CA THR A 128 10.62 -11.17 0.55
C THR A 128 9.30 -10.47 0.32
N TRP A 129 9.34 -9.31 -0.34
CA TRP A 129 8.21 -8.40 -0.51
C TRP A 129 7.60 -8.43 -1.91
N LYS A 130 8.12 -9.28 -2.80
CA LYS A 130 7.72 -9.29 -4.21
C LYS A 130 6.23 -9.50 -4.44
N GLU A 131 5.52 -10.14 -3.52
CA GLU A 131 4.08 -10.42 -3.60
C GLU A 131 3.21 -9.46 -2.78
N SER A 132 3.81 -8.47 -2.09
CA SER A 132 3.09 -7.58 -1.16
C SER A 132 2.00 -6.76 -1.85
N LEU A 133 2.17 -6.42 -3.13
CA LEU A 133 1.19 -5.70 -3.93
C LEU A 133 -0.12 -6.47 -4.14
N THR A 134 -0.17 -7.77 -3.85
CA THR A 134 -1.44 -8.54 -3.86
C THR A 134 -2.49 -7.91 -2.93
N LYS A 135 -2.06 -7.19 -1.89
CA LYS A 135 -2.94 -6.42 -1.00
C LYS A 135 -3.80 -5.36 -1.72
N MET A 136 -3.38 -4.91 -2.92
CA MET A 136 -4.14 -3.94 -3.73
C MET A 136 -5.55 -4.43 -4.09
N PHE A 137 -5.78 -5.74 -4.18
CA PHE A 137 -7.13 -6.28 -4.43
C PHE A 137 -8.15 -5.86 -3.37
N ALA A 138 -7.70 -5.49 -2.16
CA ALA A 138 -8.56 -4.97 -1.11
C ALA A 138 -9.35 -3.72 -1.56
N PHE A 139 -8.76 -2.87 -2.40
CA PHE A 139 -9.43 -1.67 -2.93
C PHE A 139 -10.63 -2.00 -3.82
N LYS A 140 -10.72 -3.23 -4.34
CA LYS A 140 -11.83 -3.71 -5.18
C LYS A 140 -12.94 -4.41 -4.41
N LEU A 141 -12.87 -4.50 -3.09
CA LEU A 141 -13.92 -5.12 -2.27
C LEU A 141 -15.13 -4.19 -2.11
N ILE A 142 -15.73 -3.77 -3.23
CA ILE A 142 -16.79 -2.75 -3.34
C ILE A 142 -18.10 -3.14 -2.65
N GLU A 143 -18.23 -4.38 -2.17
CA GLU A 143 -19.33 -4.78 -1.28
C GLU A 143 -19.19 -4.26 0.15
N TYR A 144 -18.02 -3.73 0.53
CA TYR A 144 -17.79 -3.05 1.80
C TYR A 144 -17.75 -1.54 1.57
N GLU A 145 -18.36 -0.78 2.46
CA GLU A 145 -18.25 0.68 2.41
C GLU A 145 -16.85 1.14 2.81
N ARG A 146 -16.30 0.49 3.84
CA ARG A 146 -14.98 0.81 4.37
C ARG A 146 -14.29 -0.42 4.90
N ILE A 147 -13.00 -0.51 4.63
CA ILE A 147 -12.16 -1.60 5.11
C ILE A 147 -10.97 -1.07 5.90
N ILE A 148 -10.48 -1.88 6.83
CA ILE A 148 -9.16 -1.71 7.45
C ILE A 148 -8.25 -2.78 6.85
N LEU A 149 -7.42 -2.39 5.89
CA LEU A 149 -6.40 -3.27 5.30
C LEU A 149 -5.17 -3.28 6.20
N MET A 150 -4.68 -4.47 6.55
CA MET A 150 -3.49 -4.65 7.39
C MET A 150 -2.49 -5.56 6.69
N ASP A 151 -1.22 -5.23 6.85
CA ASP A 151 -0.13 -6.09 6.38
C ASP A 151 -0.08 -7.41 7.14
N ALA A 152 0.27 -8.51 6.48
CA ALA A 152 0.07 -9.87 7.00
C ALA A 152 0.88 -10.20 8.27
N ASP A 153 1.88 -9.39 8.60
CA ASP A 153 2.85 -9.48 9.70
C ASP A 153 2.57 -8.47 10.83
N GLY A 154 1.30 -8.15 11.05
CA GLY A 154 0.82 -7.31 12.15
C GLY A 154 0.09 -8.05 13.27
N ILE A 155 0.14 -7.50 14.48
CA ILE A 155 -0.64 -7.94 15.64
C ILE A 155 -1.49 -6.78 16.17
N ILE A 156 -2.74 -7.07 16.53
CA ILE A 156 -3.67 -6.13 17.11
C ILE A 156 -3.59 -6.23 18.65
N LEU A 157 -3.29 -5.11 19.31
CA LEU A 157 -3.24 -5.02 20.77
C LEU A 157 -4.55 -4.50 21.37
N LYS A 158 -5.28 -3.68 20.62
CA LYS A 158 -6.50 -3.00 21.06
C LYS A 158 -7.47 -2.87 19.89
N PRO A 159 -8.79 -2.83 20.12
CA PRO A 159 -9.75 -2.75 19.04
C PRO A 159 -9.53 -1.49 18.20
N LEU A 160 -9.61 -1.68 16.88
CA LEU A 160 -9.41 -0.66 15.85
C LEU A 160 -10.74 -0.15 15.27
N ASP A 161 -11.88 -0.58 15.83
CA ASP A 161 -13.20 -0.37 15.22
C ASP A 161 -13.57 1.11 15.06
N PHE A 162 -13.06 1.99 15.94
CA PHE A 162 -13.25 3.44 15.84
C PHE A 162 -12.77 4.02 14.50
N LEU A 163 -11.87 3.32 13.80
CA LEU A 163 -11.41 3.71 12.47
C LEU A 163 -12.52 3.60 11.41
N PHE A 164 -13.51 2.74 11.62
CA PHE A 164 -14.68 2.67 10.74
C PHE A 164 -15.60 3.88 10.89
N ASP A 165 -15.48 4.64 11.99
CA ASP A 165 -16.32 5.80 12.28
C ASP A 165 -15.64 7.14 11.92
N LEU A 166 -14.45 7.09 11.30
CA LEU A 166 -13.76 8.28 10.79
C LEU A 166 -14.63 9.03 9.75
N PRO A 167 -14.44 10.35 9.57
CA PRO A 167 -15.11 11.09 8.51
C PRO A 167 -14.98 10.40 7.14
N PRO A 168 -15.97 10.52 6.24
CA PRO A 168 -15.86 10.00 4.88
C PRO A 168 -14.63 10.54 4.16
N TYR A 169 -13.73 9.64 3.76
CA TYR A 169 -12.53 9.96 3.00
C TYR A 169 -12.02 8.70 2.30
N PHE A 170 -11.38 8.88 1.14
CA PHE A 170 -11.02 7.75 0.28
C PHE A 170 -9.92 6.85 0.89
N LEU A 171 -8.96 7.45 1.60
CA LEU A 171 -7.84 6.74 2.21
C LEU A 171 -7.32 7.47 3.45
N TYR A 172 -7.25 6.76 4.58
CA TYR A 172 -6.40 7.11 5.70
C TYR A 172 -5.21 6.18 5.80
N ALA A 173 -4.02 6.75 6.04
CA ALA A 173 -2.78 6.00 6.20
C ALA A 173 -1.92 6.56 7.35
N PRO A 174 -1.14 5.72 8.06
CA PRO A 174 -0.13 6.18 9.00
C PRO A 174 1.10 6.71 8.25
N ARG A 175 1.91 7.49 8.98
CA ARG A 175 3.25 7.88 8.50
C ARG A 175 4.26 6.78 8.77
N ALA A 176 5.17 6.58 7.82
CA ALA A 176 6.39 5.79 8.00
C ALA A 176 7.43 6.62 8.78
N TYR A 177 7.17 6.87 10.07
CA TYR A 177 7.98 7.78 10.90
C TYR A 177 9.46 7.37 11.02
N TRP A 178 9.80 6.11 10.73
CA TRP A 178 11.17 5.60 10.69
C TRP A 178 11.93 6.03 9.43
N LEU A 179 11.24 6.50 8.39
CA LEU A 179 11.82 7.01 7.14
C LEU A 179 11.81 8.54 7.10
N SER A 180 10.63 9.15 7.20
CA SER A 180 10.46 10.61 7.18
C SER A 180 9.11 11.04 7.77
N ASP A 181 8.93 12.35 7.94
CA ASP A 181 7.68 12.97 8.39
C ASP A 181 6.64 13.16 7.27
N VAL A 182 6.96 12.83 6.02
CA VAL A 182 6.03 12.98 4.87
C VAL A 182 5.66 11.65 4.21
N THR A 183 6.45 10.60 4.43
CA THR A 183 6.23 9.28 3.83
C THR A 183 5.07 8.54 4.50
N LEU A 184 4.15 8.00 3.70
CA LEU A 184 3.11 7.07 4.16
C LEU A 184 3.68 5.66 4.27
N THR A 185 3.17 4.87 5.21
CA THR A 185 3.40 3.43 5.27
C THR A 185 2.17 2.67 4.77
N SER A 186 2.36 1.46 4.22
CA SER A 186 1.30 0.54 3.78
C SER A 186 0.96 -0.55 4.81
N ILE A 187 1.48 -0.45 6.04
CA ILE A 187 1.25 -1.46 7.09
C ILE A 187 -0.21 -1.54 7.55
N LEU A 188 -0.95 -0.44 7.39
CA LEU A 188 -2.35 -0.30 7.77
C LEU A 188 -2.99 0.79 6.91
N TYR A 189 -4.17 0.53 6.34
CA TYR A 189 -4.99 1.54 5.68
C TYR A 189 -6.44 1.48 6.13
N VAL A 190 -7.10 2.63 6.17
CA VAL A 190 -8.56 2.72 6.20
C VAL A 190 -9.02 3.20 4.84
N ILE A 191 -9.72 2.36 4.10
CA ILE A 191 -10.01 2.58 2.69
C ILE A 191 -11.52 2.64 2.50
N GLN A 192 -12.00 3.67 1.82
CA GLN A 192 -13.30 3.57 1.16
C GLN A 192 -13.08 2.92 -0.20
N THR A 193 -13.57 1.69 -0.35
CA THR A 193 -13.20 0.83 -1.49
C THR A 193 -13.66 1.45 -2.81
N SER A 194 -12.81 1.35 -3.82
CA SER A 194 -13.05 1.92 -5.14
C SER A 194 -12.16 1.23 -6.17
N GLU A 195 -12.76 0.73 -7.25
CA GLU A 195 -12.00 0.16 -8.36
C GLU A 195 -11.06 1.19 -9.01
N ALA A 196 -11.40 2.48 -8.96
CA ALA A 196 -10.53 3.53 -9.49
C ALA A 196 -9.21 3.63 -8.71
N LEU A 197 -9.24 3.49 -7.38
CA LEU A 197 -8.04 3.49 -6.53
C LEU A 197 -7.15 2.27 -6.79
N TYR A 198 -7.76 1.12 -7.10
CA TYR A 198 -7.03 -0.06 -7.55
C TYR A 198 -6.32 0.22 -8.88
N THR A 199 -7.05 0.73 -9.88
CA THR A 199 -6.52 1.02 -11.22
C THR A 199 -5.37 2.01 -11.17
N THR A 200 -5.48 3.09 -10.38
CA THR A 200 -4.39 4.04 -10.14
C THR A 200 -3.09 3.35 -9.69
N GLN A 201 -3.16 2.50 -8.67
CA GLN A 201 -1.98 1.80 -8.17
C GLN A 201 -1.43 0.82 -9.22
N TYR A 202 -2.31 0.16 -9.98
CA TYR A 202 -1.91 -0.80 -10.99
C TYR A 202 -1.22 -0.13 -12.18
N ASP A 203 -1.68 1.05 -12.60
CA ASP A 203 -1.05 1.85 -13.67
C ASP A 203 0.36 2.31 -13.26
N ILE A 204 0.55 2.73 -12.00
CA ILE A 204 1.87 3.09 -11.46
C ILE A 204 2.80 1.88 -11.46
N LEU A 205 2.33 0.71 -11.01
CA LEU A 205 3.10 -0.53 -11.08
C LEU A 205 3.55 -0.83 -12.52
N LYS A 206 2.63 -0.75 -13.48
CA LYS A 206 2.94 -1.02 -14.89
C LYS A 206 3.93 -0.01 -15.47
N ALA A 207 3.81 1.27 -15.11
CA ALA A 207 4.77 2.29 -15.52
C ALA A 207 6.18 2.02 -14.95
N ALA A 208 6.27 1.61 -13.67
CA ALA A 208 7.54 1.26 -13.05
C ALA A 208 8.19 0.01 -13.67
N GLU A 209 7.40 -1.03 -13.95
CA GLU A 209 7.85 -2.25 -14.63
C GLU A 209 8.39 -1.95 -16.03
N ALA A 210 7.73 -1.07 -16.79
CA ALA A 210 8.13 -0.68 -18.14
C ALA A 210 9.54 -0.06 -18.20
N ILE A 211 9.99 0.57 -17.11
CA ILE A 211 11.33 1.15 -16.98
C ILE A 211 12.27 0.31 -16.11
N SER A 212 11.89 -0.93 -15.77
CA SER A 212 12.67 -1.84 -14.93
C SER A 212 13.05 -1.27 -13.56
N LYS A 213 12.23 -0.36 -13.02
CA LYS A 213 12.45 0.24 -11.69
C LYS A 213 12.00 -0.78 -10.62
N PRO A 214 12.87 -1.16 -9.65
CA PRO A 214 12.43 -1.88 -8.46
C PRO A 214 11.41 -1.04 -7.70
N VAL A 215 10.28 -1.63 -7.35
CA VAL A 215 9.20 -0.98 -6.61
C VAL A 215 8.66 -1.92 -5.54
N TYR A 216 8.27 -1.34 -4.43
CA TYR A 216 7.55 -1.98 -3.34
C TYR A 216 6.16 -1.35 -3.19
N ASP A 217 5.29 -1.99 -2.43
CA ASP A 217 3.95 -1.48 -2.12
C ASP A 217 3.96 -0.07 -1.53
N MET A 218 4.91 0.24 -0.65
CA MET A 218 5.10 1.60 -0.15
C MET A 218 5.47 2.61 -1.24
N ASP A 219 6.25 2.23 -2.26
CA ASP A 219 6.60 3.14 -3.35
C ASP A 219 5.36 3.48 -4.18
N ILE A 220 4.60 2.45 -4.56
CA ILE A 220 3.36 2.60 -5.32
C ILE A 220 2.36 3.46 -4.54
N ALA A 221 2.18 3.18 -3.25
CA ALA A 221 1.24 3.93 -2.42
C ALA A 221 1.67 5.39 -2.20
N ASN A 222 2.96 5.67 -2.03
CA ASN A 222 3.43 7.04 -1.88
C ASN A 222 3.32 7.82 -3.20
N GLU A 223 3.62 7.18 -4.34
CA GLU A 223 3.42 7.77 -5.65
C GLU A 223 1.94 8.08 -5.91
N ALA A 224 1.04 7.16 -5.54
CA ALA A 224 -0.40 7.31 -5.71
C ALA A 224 -1.02 8.35 -4.77
N PHE A 225 -0.65 8.33 -3.48
CA PHE A 225 -1.49 8.90 -2.42
C PHE A 225 -0.78 9.83 -1.43
N ALA A 226 0.55 9.96 -1.43
CA ALA A 226 1.25 10.75 -0.40
C ALA A 226 0.77 12.21 -0.28
N LYS A 227 0.24 12.78 -1.36
CA LYS A 227 -0.25 14.16 -1.41
C LYS A 227 -1.74 14.32 -1.09
N THR A 228 -2.49 13.23 -1.09
CA THR A 228 -3.97 13.27 -1.05
C THR A 228 -4.54 12.43 0.08
N ALA A 229 -3.83 11.43 0.61
CA ALA A 229 -4.30 10.63 1.72
C ALA A 229 -4.49 11.48 2.99
N ALA A 230 -5.50 11.13 3.79
CA ALA A 230 -5.63 11.64 5.14
C ALA A 230 -4.71 10.82 6.07
N LEU A 231 -4.31 11.43 7.18
CA LEU A 231 -3.40 10.78 8.12
C LEU A 231 -4.16 10.15 9.26
N LEU A 232 -3.76 8.93 9.63
CA LEU A 232 -4.19 8.33 10.88
C LEU A 232 -3.50 8.97 12.09
N PRO A 233 -4.08 8.85 13.30
CA PRO A 233 -3.43 9.30 14.51
C PRO A 233 -2.02 8.73 14.66
N ASN A 234 -1.10 9.61 15.04
CA ASN A 234 0.24 9.24 15.46
C ASN A 234 0.19 8.17 16.57
N GLY A 235 1.13 7.22 16.56
CA GLY A 235 1.24 6.18 17.59
C GLY A 235 0.22 5.04 17.48
N ILE A 236 -0.74 5.08 16.55
CA ILE A 236 -1.70 3.98 16.35
C ILE A 236 -1.01 2.66 16.00
N ALA A 237 0.06 2.75 15.22
CA ALA A 237 0.87 1.66 14.71
C ALA A 237 2.35 1.93 14.99
N ILE A 238 3.06 0.92 15.47
CA ILE A 238 4.52 0.96 15.67
C ILE A 238 5.21 -0.26 15.08
N LEU A 239 6.54 -0.18 14.94
CA LEU A 239 7.36 -1.30 14.52
C LEU A 239 7.84 -2.09 15.75
N ASN A 240 7.96 -3.40 15.61
CA ASN A 240 8.53 -4.27 16.64
C ASN A 240 9.96 -3.87 17.04
N GLY A 241 10.74 -3.29 16.11
CA GLY A 241 12.08 -2.76 16.36
C GLY A 241 12.11 -1.63 17.40
N ASP A 242 11.01 -0.90 17.59
CA ASP A 242 10.94 0.19 18.56
C ASP A 242 10.94 -0.28 20.00
N PHE A 243 10.61 -1.55 20.27
CA PHE A 243 10.76 -2.13 21.61
C PHE A 243 12.22 -2.30 22.02
N LYS A 244 13.14 -2.35 21.06
CA LYS A 244 14.57 -2.64 21.29
C LYS A 244 15.45 -1.39 21.30
N ARG A 245 14.95 -0.27 20.78
CA ARG A 245 15.74 0.94 20.55
C ARG A 245 15.16 2.09 21.35
N SER A 246 16.04 2.96 21.85
CA SER A 246 15.62 4.30 22.21
C SER A 246 14.98 4.98 20.98
N PRO A 247 13.98 5.85 21.16
CA PRO A 247 13.29 6.52 20.05
C PRO A 247 14.29 7.02 19.02
N SER A 248 14.13 6.59 17.76
CA SER A 248 15.12 6.92 16.74
C SER A 248 15.25 8.45 16.60
N VAL A 249 16.45 8.96 16.34
CA VAL A 249 16.69 10.39 16.08
C VAL A 249 15.90 10.88 14.84
N LYS A 250 15.43 9.95 14.00
CA LYS A 250 14.60 10.21 12.81
C LYS A 250 13.11 10.22 13.12
N ALA A 251 12.69 9.63 14.23
CA ALA A 251 11.31 9.70 14.67
C ALA A 251 11.06 11.14 15.15
N PRO A 252 9.96 11.80 14.69
CA PRO A 252 9.72 13.18 15.08
C PRO A 252 9.72 13.30 16.60
N SER A 253 10.41 14.32 17.10
CA SER A 253 10.67 14.60 18.52
C SER A 253 9.41 14.78 19.39
N HIS A 254 8.20 14.65 18.83
CA HIS A 254 6.94 14.79 19.55
C HIS A 254 6.14 13.47 19.68
N LEU A 255 6.51 12.39 18.97
CA LEU A 255 5.70 11.17 18.94
C LEU A 255 6.03 10.14 20.04
N PHE A 256 7.25 10.13 20.62
CA PHE A 256 7.76 8.90 21.28
C PHE A 256 8.44 9.06 22.65
N TRP A 257 8.28 10.17 23.37
CA TRP A 257 9.04 10.35 24.62
C TRP A 257 8.40 9.79 25.89
N ASN A 258 7.18 9.25 25.83
CA ASN A 258 6.54 8.67 27.01
C ASN A 258 6.05 7.25 26.72
N VAL A 259 6.74 6.25 27.28
CA VAL A 259 6.40 4.82 27.18
C VAL A 259 4.97 4.55 27.64
N SER A 260 4.50 5.26 28.67
CA SER A 260 3.13 5.11 29.19
C SER A 260 2.11 5.56 28.13
N ARG A 261 2.39 6.69 27.48
CA ARG A 261 1.53 7.22 26.40
C ARG A 261 1.56 6.31 25.18
N LEU A 262 2.73 5.77 24.83
CA LEU A 262 2.85 4.79 23.74
C LEU A 262 2.04 3.53 24.05
N ALA A 263 2.14 3.00 25.27
CA ALA A 263 1.35 1.85 25.71
C ALA A 263 -0.17 2.12 25.70
N GLU A 264 -0.58 3.38 25.90
CA GLU A 264 -1.97 3.81 25.81
C GLU A 264 -2.45 3.96 24.36
N GLU A 265 -1.65 4.55 23.49
CA GLU A 265 -2.01 4.92 22.11
C GLU A 265 -1.80 3.80 21.09
N VAL A 266 -0.85 2.89 21.31
CA VAL A 266 -0.56 1.78 20.39
C VAL A 266 -1.71 0.79 20.37
N LYS A 267 -2.17 0.50 19.16
CA LYS A 267 -3.22 -0.47 18.88
C LYS A 267 -2.77 -1.57 17.93
N TYR A 268 -1.73 -1.32 17.15
CA TYR A 268 -1.20 -2.21 16.13
C TYR A 268 0.33 -2.25 16.19
N VAL A 269 0.92 -3.44 16.13
CA VAL A 269 2.37 -3.62 16.05
C VAL A 269 2.68 -4.36 14.75
N HIS A 270 3.55 -3.77 13.93
CA HIS A 270 4.03 -4.33 12.68
C HIS A 270 5.43 -4.94 12.85
N TRP A 271 5.64 -6.15 12.36
CA TRP A 271 6.93 -6.84 12.42
C TRP A 271 7.79 -6.52 11.20
N SER A 272 8.50 -5.39 11.25
CA SER A 272 9.44 -5.01 10.18
C SER A 272 10.86 -5.55 10.35
N GLU A 273 11.23 -6.00 11.57
CA GLU A 273 12.58 -6.49 11.87
C GLU A 273 12.61 -7.99 12.19
N SER A 274 13.69 -8.65 11.76
CA SER A 274 13.99 -10.03 12.14
C SER A 274 14.29 -10.07 13.63
N PRO A 275 13.89 -11.11 14.37
CA PRO A 275 14.38 -11.23 15.72
C PRO A 275 15.88 -11.52 15.64
N MET A 276 16.63 -10.51 16.05
CA MET A 276 18.01 -10.62 16.49
C MET A 276 18.12 -11.72 17.56
N GLY A 277 18.39 -12.94 17.13
CA GLY A 277 18.70 -14.09 17.97
C GLY A 277 19.36 -15.16 17.12
N ASN A 278 20.42 -15.78 17.65
CA ASN A 278 21.22 -16.84 17.03
C ASN A 278 20.44 -18.15 16.72
N LEU A 279 19.14 -18.07 16.44
CA LEU A 279 18.30 -19.22 16.09
C LEU A 279 18.28 -19.51 14.59
N GLY A 280 18.82 -18.62 13.75
CA GLY A 280 18.97 -18.89 12.32
C GLY A 280 17.66 -19.04 11.55
N VAL A 281 16.56 -18.47 12.05
CA VAL A 281 15.22 -18.54 11.43
C VAL A 281 14.78 -17.18 10.89
N ASP A 282 14.13 -17.22 9.72
CA ASP A 282 13.55 -16.09 8.98
C ASP A 282 12.58 -15.25 9.86
N GLN A 283 12.39 -13.97 9.51
CA GLN A 283 11.39 -13.06 10.08
C GLN A 283 10.04 -13.74 10.27
N LYS A 284 9.60 -14.44 9.23
CA LYS A 284 8.31 -15.14 9.14
C LYS A 284 8.21 -16.29 10.14
N ALA A 285 9.26 -17.09 10.30
CA ALA A 285 9.31 -18.19 11.26
C ALA A 285 9.29 -17.72 12.71
N SER A 286 9.73 -16.49 12.95
CA SER A 286 9.87 -15.96 14.30
C SER A 286 8.62 -15.24 14.80
N PHE A 287 7.82 -14.69 13.90
CA PHE A 287 6.46 -14.26 14.20
C PHE A 287 5.60 -15.46 14.63
N ILE A 288 5.73 -16.59 13.94
CA ILE A 288 5.06 -17.87 14.28
C ILE A 288 5.45 -18.34 15.68
N ALA A 289 6.72 -18.21 16.06
CA ALA A 289 7.18 -18.61 17.39
C ALA A 289 6.63 -17.72 18.53
N ILE A 290 6.48 -16.41 18.30
CA ILE A 290 5.91 -15.48 19.30
C ILE A 290 4.39 -15.61 19.39
N ALA A 291 3.74 -15.87 18.27
CA ALA A 291 2.32 -16.17 18.17
C ALA A 291 1.86 -17.45 18.89
N GLN A 292 2.79 -18.36 19.18
CA GLN A 292 2.55 -19.61 19.89
C GLN A 292 2.77 -19.50 21.41
N LEU A 293 3.16 -18.32 21.90
CA LEU A 293 3.25 -17.98 23.34
C LEU A 293 1.94 -17.35 23.81
#